data_AF-A0A7G6VYD7-F1
#
_entry.id   AF-A0A7G6VYD7-F1
#
_cell.length_a   1.000
_cell.length_b   1.000
_cell.length_c   1.000
_cell.angle_alpha   90.00
_cell.angle_beta   90.00
_cell.angle_gamma   90.00
#
_symmetry.space_group_name_H-M   'P 1'
#
loop_
_entity.id
_entity.type
_entity.pdbx_description
1 polymer ?
#
loop_
_entity_poly.entity_id
_entity_poly.type
_entity_poly.pdbx_seq_one_letter_code
_entity_poly.pdbx_strand_id
1 'polypeptide(L)' 'MLQSEFPDAEGVSLSFDGQLRAHIDIRKGEEILCVETKLSSLAGGKFSQIQRGPAPHHPFLHRISAAVDR' A
#
# COMPACT_ATOMS: atom_id res chain seq x y z
N MET A 1 -12.04 -5.39 -5.17
CA MET A 1 -11.52 -4.13 -5.75
C MET A 1 -10.80 -3.38 -4.64
N LEU A 2 -9.46 -3.37 -4.60
CA LEU A 2 -8.69 -2.78 -3.47
C LEU A 2 -9.01 -1.29 -3.21
N GLN A 3 -9.38 -0.52 -4.24
CA GLN A 3 -9.78 0.88 -4.06
C GLN A 3 -10.99 1.08 -3.13
N SER A 4 -11.89 0.09 -3.03
CA SER A 4 -13.05 0.18 -2.13
C SER A 4 -12.69 -0.07 -0.67
N GLU A 5 -11.53 -0.68 -0.40
CA GLU A 5 -11.07 -1.01 0.96
C GLU A 5 -10.25 0.13 1.59
N PHE A 6 -9.78 1.05 0.74
CA PHE A 6 -8.90 2.17 1.08
C PHE A 6 -9.45 3.49 0.52
N PRO A 7 -10.55 4.02 1.06
CA PRO A 7 -11.12 5.29 0.61
C PRO A 7 -10.18 6.48 0.84
N ASP A 8 -9.27 6.38 1.80
CA ASP A 8 -8.28 7.41 2.15
C ASP A 8 -6.97 7.30 1.35
N ALA A 9 -6.85 6.31 0.47
CA ALA A 9 -5.74 6.22 -0.47
C ALA A 9 -5.96 7.23 -1.61
N GLU A 10 -5.00 8.13 -1.80
CA GLU A 10 -4.96 9.04 -2.95
C GLU A 10 -4.76 8.27 -4.26
N GLY A 11 -4.08 7.12 -4.19
CA GLY A 11 -3.87 6.28 -5.35
C GLY A 11 -3.46 4.87 -4.96
N VAL A 12 -3.95 3.89 -5.71
CA VAL A 12 -3.52 2.49 -5.60
C VAL A 12 -2.98 2.06 -6.95
N SER A 13 -1.70 1.74 -7.00
CA SER A 13 -1.01 1.22 -8.17
C SER A 13 -0.53 -0.21 -7.89
N LEU A 14 -0.54 -1.06 -8.91
CA LEU A 14 0.01 -2.41 -8.84
C LEU A 14 1.12 -2.50 -9.88
N SER A 15 2.27 -3.00 -9.47
CA SER A 15 3.45 -3.19 -10.33
C SER A 15 3.88 -4.64 -10.26
N PHE A 16 4.27 -5.21 -11.40
CA PHE A 16 4.75 -6.59 -11.46
C PHE A 16 6.19 -6.58 -11.98
N ASP A 17 7.12 -6.83 -11.07
CA ASP A 17 8.57 -6.87 -11.37
C ASP A 17 9.14 -8.18 -10.81
N GLY A 18 8.76 -9.30 -11.44
CA GLY A 18 9.05 -10.66 -10.96
C GLY A 18 8.21 -11.12 -9.75
N GLN A 19 7.76 -10.19 -8.91
CA GLN A 19 6.71 -10.36 -7.90
C GLN A 19 5.69 -9.24 -8.02
N LEU A 20 4.44 -9.55 -7.70
CA LEU A 20 3.37 -8.56 -7.69
C LEU A 20 3.59 -7.63 -6.48
N ARG A 21 3.64 -6.33 -6.70
CA ARG A 21 3.78 -5.31 -5.66
C ARG A 21 2.61 -4.34 -5.74
N ALA A 22 1.96 -4.10 -4.62
CA ALA A 22 0.96 -3.05 -4.48
C ALA A 22 1.63 -1.80 -3.91
N HIS A 23 1.35 -0.65 -4.49
CA HIS A 23 1.78 0.67 -4.04
C HIS A 23 0.53 1.48 -3.73
N ILE A 24 0.43 1.97 -2.50
CA ILE A 24 -0.71 2.72 -2.00
C ILE A 24 -0.19 4.06 -1.48
N ASP A 25 -0.66 5.14 -2.10
CA ASP A 25 -0.31 6.52 -1.74
C ASP A 25 -1.36 7.07 -0.78
N ILE A 26 -0.92 7.60 0.36
CA ILE A 26 -1.77 8.06 1.47
C ILE A 26 -1.32 9.45 1.87
N ARG A 27 -2.27 10.39 2.05
CA ARG A 27 -1.96 11.75 2.49
C ARG A 27 -1.78 11.90 3.99
N LYS A 28 -2.48 11.09 4.77
CA LYS A 28 -2.44 11.14 6.24
C LYS A 28 -1.53 10.06 6.80
N GLY A 29 -0.55 10.47 7.61
CA GLY A 29 0.33 9.55 8.33
C GLY A 29 -0.42 8.61 9.28
N GLU A 30 -1.52 9.06 9.87
CA GLU A 30 -2.35 8.28 10.80
C GLU A 30 -3.00 7.06 10.13
N GLU A 31 -3.36 7.20 8.84
CA GLU A 31 -3.97 6.12 8.05
C GLU A 31 -2.94 5.09 7.58
N ILE A 32 -1.64 5.41 7.60
CA ILE A 32 -0.58 4.47 7.16
C ILE A 32 -0.66 3.17 7.95
N LEU A 33 -0.77 3.27 9.27
CA LEU A 33 -0.79 2.10 10.16
C LEU A 33 -2.04 1.26 9.92
N CYS A 34 -3.17 1.91 9.64
CA CYS A 34 -4.45 1.27 9.34
C CYS A 34 -4.38 0.52 8.00
N VAL A 35 -3.82 1.17 6.97
CA VAL A 35 -3.63 0.57 5.64
C VAL A 35 -2.60 -0.55 5.67
N GLU A 36 -1.49 -0.40 6.38
CA GLU A 36 -0.48 -1.45 6.58
C GLU A 36 -1.08 -2.68 7.27
N THR A 37 -1.85 -2.48 8.34
CA THR A 37 -2.52 -3.57 9.06
C THR A 37 -3.57 -4.26 8.18
N LYS A 38 -4.38 -3.47 7.45
CA LYS A 38 -5.35 -3.99 6.48
C LYS A 38 -4.66 -4.76 5.35
N LEU A 39 -3.59 -4.23 4.76
CA LEU A 39 -2.78 -4.90 3.73
C LEU A 39 -2.26 -6.24 4.23
N SER A 40 -1.66 -6.25 5.42
CA SER A 40 -1.14 -7.48 6.05
C SER A 40 -2.23 -8.52 6.32
N SER A 41 -3.49 -8.08 6.50
CA SER A 41 -4.64 -8.97 6.70
C SER A 41 -5.33 -9.34 5.37
N LEU A 42 -5.22 -8.46 4.37
CA LEU A 42 -5.80 -8.64 3.03
C LEU A 42 -5.17 -9.85 2.33
N ALA A 43 -5.96 -10.46 1.44
CA ALA A 43 -5.58 -11.66 0.70
C ALA A 43 -5.09 -12.83 1.61
N GLY A 44 -5.48 -12.85 2.89
CA GLY A 44 -5.15 -13.93 3.83
C GLY A 44 -3.69 -13.92 4.30
N GLY A 45 -3.04 -12.75 4.36
CA GLY A 45 -1.63 -12.64 4.75
C GLY A 45 -0.64 -12.84 3.60
N LYS A 46 -1.10 -12.78 2.35
CA LYS A 46 -0.24 -12.87 1.17
C LYS A 46 0.62 -11.63 0.96
N PHE A 47 0.22 -10.49 1.50
CA PHE A 47 1.05 -9.29 1.45
C PHE A 47 2.19 -9.41 2.46
N SER A 48 3.41 -9.47 1.94
CA SER A 48 4.65 -9.53 2.71
C SER A 48 5.62 -8.45 2.22
N GLN A 49 6.66 -8.16 3.00
CA GLN A 49 7.59 -7.05 2.72
C GLN A 49 6.90 -5.68 2.58
N ILE A 50 6.08 -5.32 3.58
CA ILE A 50 5.49 -3.98 3.63
C ILE A 50 6.61 -2.96 3.87
N GLN A 51 6.71 -2.00 2.96
CA GLN A 51 7.68 -0.92 2.95
C GLN A 51 6.94 0.41 2.95
N ARG A 52 7.28 1.28 3.89
CA ARG A 52 6.81 2.66 3.91
C ARG A 52 7.90 3.57 3.35
N GLY A 53 7.52 4.46 2.45
CA GLY A 53 8.42 5.45 1.86
C GLY A 53 7.73 6.77 1.58
N PRO A 54 8.49 7.83 1.26
CA PRO A 54 7.93 9.05 0.73
C PRO A 54 7.36 8.80 -0.67
N ALA A 55 6.18 9.32 -0.98
CA ALA A 55 5.67 9.25 -2.33
C ALA A 55 6.50 10.19 -3.24
N PRO A 56 6.96 9.72 -4.41
CA PRO A 56 7.65 10.60 -5.35
C PRO A 56 6.70 11.74 -5.75
N HIS A 57 7.23 12.98 -5.74
CA HIS A 57 6.55 14.23 -6.10
C HIS A 57 5.62 14.86 -5.05
N HIS A 58 5.43 14.24 -3.88
CA HIS A 58 4.64 14.85 -2.80
C HIS A 58 5.27 14.62 -1.42
N PRO A 59 5.93 15.63 -0.81
CA PRO A 59 6.60 15.48 0.48
C PRO A 59 5.66 15.20 1.66
N PHE A 60 4.36 15.41 1.48
CA PHE A 60 3.32 15.12 2.47
C PHE A 60 2.55 13.82 2.19
N LEU A 61 2.85 13.13 1.10
CA LEU A 61 2.25 11.84 0.80
C LEU A 61 3.21 10.71 1.21
N HIS A 62 2.63 9.68 1.77
CA HIS A 62 3.31 8.46 2.16
C HIS A 62 2.91 7.34 1.23
N ARG A 63 3.89 6.64 0.67
CA ARG A 63 3.69 5.47 -0.15
C ARG A 63 3.94 4.21 0.67
N ILE A 64 2.94 3.35 0.76
CA ILE A 64 3.07 1.99 1.27
C ILE A 64 3.22 1.05 0.07
N SER A 65 4.32 0.31 0.04
CA SER A 65 4.57 -0.72 -0.96
C SER A 65 4.52 -2.08 -0.28
N ALA A 66 3.77 -3.04 -0.82
CA ALA A 66 3.70 -4.40 -0.28
C ALA A 66 3.88 -5.41 -1.41
N ALA A 67 4.74 -6.40 -1.23
CA ALA A 67 4.86 -7.52 -2.16
C ALA A 67 3.74 -8.54 -1.89
N VAL A 68 3.20 -9.15 -2.92
CA VAL A 68 2.20 -10.21 -2.83
C VAL A 68 2.91 -11.53 -3.09
N ASP A 69 2.98 -12.35 -2.05
CA ASP A 69 3.46 -13.72 -2.13
C ASP A 69 2.34 -14.65 -2.61
N ARG A 70 2.72 -15.70 -3.35
CA ARG A 70 1.81 -16.49 -4.18
C ARG A 70 0.93 -17.44 -3.39
#